data_AF-A0A8J6E8H3-F1
#
_entry.id   AF-A0A8J6E8H3-F1
#
_cell.length_a   1.000
_cell.length_b   1.000
_cell.length_c   1.000
_cell.angle_alpha   90.00
_cell.angle_beta   90.00
_cell.angle_gamma   90.00
#
_symmetry.space_group_name_H-M   'P 1'
#
loop_
_entity.id
_entity.type
_entity.pdbx_description
1 polymer ?
#
loop_
_entity_poly.entity_id
_entity_poly.type
_entity_poly.pdbx_seq_one_letter_code
_entity_poly.pdbx_strand_id
1 'polypeptide(L)'
;MTALTLLPHLFLHCSLYQTLSCTNCCHVLGKFYCSTPAHLNYKMNLYNIDNSVVYRYTLGEDFQQVIPSSQAPVTLEICQCYEEEIEKQKVLLEMSLDRLSKLEKEVLPPPEQDF
;
A
#
# COMPACT_ATOMS: atom_id res chain seq x y z
N MET A 1 32.42 -14.37 32.65
CA MET A 1 32.26 -13.10 31.92
C MET A 1 33.30 -13.07 30.81
N THR A 2 33.00 -13.73 29.69
CA THR A 2 33.91 -13.88 28.56
C THR A 2 33.84 -12.63 27.69
N ALA A 3 34.91 -11.84 27.72
CA ALA A 3 35.11 -10.75 26.79
C ALA A 3 35.25 -11.34 25.37
N LEU A 4 34.24 -11.13 24.52
CA LEU A 4 34.38 -11.33 23.08
C LEU A 4 35.33 -10.25 22.54
N THR A 5 36.62 -10.57 22.49
CA THR A 5 37.58 -9.82 21.68
C THR A 5 37.33 -10.16 20.22
N LEU A 6 36.38 -9.46 19.61
CA LEU A 6 36.15 -9.51 18.16
C LEU A 6 37.34 -8.85 17.46
N LEU A 7 37.92 -9.57 16.49
CA LEU A 7 39.06 -9.14 15.67
C LEU A 7 38.80 -7.76 15.03
N PRO A 8 39.75 -6.81 15.12
CA PRO A 8 39.60 -5.46 14.56
C PRO A 8 39.44 -5.44 13.03
N HIS A 9 39.78 -6.52 12.32
CA HIS A 9 39.66 -6.61 10.87
C HIS A 9 38.25 -6.91 10.33
N LEU A 10 37.35 -7.45 11.14
CA LEU A 10 35.97 -7.75 10.71
C LEU A 10 35.05 -6.52 10.70
N PHE A 11 35.44 -5.43 11.36
CA PHE A 11 34.66 -4.20 11.40
C PHE A 11 34.84 -3.30 10.16
N LEU A 12 35.86 -3.54 9.32
CA LEU A 12 36.13 -2.68 8.16
C LEU A 12 35.08 -2.82 7.03
N HIS A 13 34.28 -3.88 7.04
CA HIS A 13 33.25 -4.18 6.04
C HIS A 13 31.85 -4.42 6.64
N CYS A 14 31.66 -4.16 7.92
CA CYS A 14 30.38 -4.42 8.59
C CYS A 14 29.53 -3.15 8.67
N SER A 15 28.25 -3.26 8.29
CA SER A 15 27.27 -2.18 8.40
C SER A 15 26.24 -2.54 9.47
N LEU A 16 26.06 -1.68 10.47
CA LEU A 16 24.96 -1.81 11.43
C LEU A 16 23.80 -0.94 10.97
N TYR A 17 22.59 -1.48 10.99
CA TYR A 17 21.38 -0.76 10.59
C TYR A 17 20.18 -1.13 11.45
N GLN A 18 19.20 -0.23 11.47
CA GLN A 18 17.88 -0.45 12.03
C GLN A 18 16.85 -0.52 10.90
N THR A 19 15.87 -1.41 11.04
CA THR A 19 14.77 -1.55 10.07
C THR A 19 13.78 -0.41 10.25
N LEU A 20 13.38 0.22 9.14
CA LEU A 20 12.31 1.21 9.10
C LEU A 20 11.01 0.48 8.79
N SER A 21 9.98 0.67 9.61
CA SER A 21 8.67 0.09 9.41
C SER A 21 7.57 1.14 9.49
N CYS A 22 6.53 0.99 8.68
CA CYS A 22 5.32 1.79 8.80
C CYS A 22 4.65 1.49 10.14
N THR A 23 4.31 2.52 10.91
CA THR A 23 3.61 2.36 12.20
C THR A 23 2.20 1.83 12.05
N ASN A 24 1.56 2.05 10.89
CA ASN A 24 0.17 1.66 10.65
C ASN A 24 0.02 0.21 10.17
N CYS A 25 0.86 -0.22 9.21
CA CYS A 25 0.76 -1.56 8.60
C CYS A 25 1.93 -2.49 8.94
N CYS A 26 2.88 -2.05 9.76
CA CYS A 26 4.09 -2.79 10.14
C CYS A 26 4.96 -3.23 8.96
N HIS A 27 4.69 -2.75 7.75
CA HIS A 27 5.44 -3.10 6.55
C HIS A 27 6.84 -2.50 6.60
N VAL A 28 7.85 -3.25 6.14
CA VAL A 28 9.25 -2.80 6.11
C VAL A 28 9.42 -1.82 4.96
N LEU A 29 9.78 -0.58 5.29
CA LEU A 29 9.98 0.52 4.32
C LEU A 29 11.44 0.68 3.89
N GLY A 30 12.39 0.21 4.71
CA GLY A 30 13.81 0.41 4.42
C GLY A 30 14.72 0.24 5.63
N LYS A 31 15.87 0.90 5.60
CA LYS A 31 16.95 0.79 6.59
C LYS A 31 17.51 2.15 6.99
N PHE A 32 17.90 2.28 8.24
CA PHE A 32 18.70 3.40 8.75
C PHE A 32 20.07 2.87 9.16
N TYR A 33 21.14 3.27 8.46
CA TYR A 33 22.48 2.77 8.74
C TYR A 33 23.14 3.59 9.86
N CYS A 34 23.38 2.96 11.00
CA CYS A 34 24.05 3.55 12.17
C CYS A 34 25.58 3.51 12.02
N SER A 35 26.11 2.49 11.35
CA SER A 35 27.51 2.42 10.97
C SER A 35 27.65 1.88 9.55
N THR A 36 28.58 2.44 8.79
CA THR A 36 28.94 1.94 7.47
C THR A 36 30.45 1.94 7.28
N PRO A 37 30.97 1.11 6.36
CA PRO A 37 32.33 1.24 5.86
C PRO A 37 32.54 2.59 5.15
N ALA A 38 33.79 3.06 5.08
CA ALA A 38 34.14 4.38 4.54
C ALA A 38 33.54 4.67 3.15
N HIS A 39 33.50 3.69 2.25
CA HIS A 39 32.95 3.82 0.90
C HIS A 39 31.41 3.94 0.85
N LEU A 40 30.72 3.69 1.97
CA LEU A 40 29.27 3.80 2.16
C LEU A 40 28.90 4.87 3.20
N ASN A 41 29.84 5.70 3.64
CA ASN A 41 29.57 6.78 4.60
C ASN A 41 28.49 7.75 4.10
N TYR A 42 28.35 7.90 2.79
CA TYR A 42 27.28 8.72 2.19
C TYR A 42 25.86 8.21 2.48
N LYS A 43 25.69 6.96 2.93
CA LYS A 43 24.41 6.36 3.34
C LYS A 43 24.18 6.39 4.85
N MET A 44 25.21 6.68 5.64
CA MET A 44 25.16 6.65 7.09
C MET A 44 24.28 7.77 7.63
N ASN A 45 23.53 7.50 8.70
CA ASN A 45 22.60 8.44 9.33
C ASN A 45 21.54 9.02 8.37
N LEU A 46 21.25 8.32 7.27
CA LEU A 46 20.19 8.65 6.33
C LEU A 46 19.11 7.56 6.31
N TYR A 47 17.87 7.99 6.09
CA TYR A 47 16.75 7.09 5.85
C TYR A 47 16.87 6.51 4.43
N ASN A 48 17.29 5.25 4.33
CA ASN A 48 17.39 4.54 3.06
C ASN A 48 16.08 3.78 2.83
N ILE A 49 15.15 4.43 2.15
CA ILE A 49 13.83 3.89 1.81
C ILE A 49 13.95 3.01 0.55
N ASP A 50 13.27 1.87 0.55
CA ASP A 50 13.15 1.04 -0.65
C ASP A 50 12.12 1.65 -1.61
N ASN A 51 12.57 1.99 -2.82
CA ASN A 51 11.69 2.59 -3.83
C ASN A 51 10.62 1.62 -4.35
N SER A 52 10.76 0.31 -4.13
CA SER A 52 9.76 -0.68 -4.53
C SER A 52 8.54 -0.72 -3.62
N VAL A 53 8.66 -0.23 -2.38
CA VAL A 53 7.58 -0.28 -1.37
C VAL A 53 6.95 1.08 -1.10
N VAL A 54 7.46 2.16 -1.71
CA VAL A 54 6.96 3.53 -1.50
C VAL A 54 6.57 4.17 -2.83
N TYR A 55 5.35 4.69 -2.88
CA TYR A 55 4.86 5.49 -3.99
C TYR A 55 5.33 6.95 -3.86
N ARG A 56 5.87 7.52 -4.93
CA ARG A 56 6.26 8.93 -4.99
C ARG A 56 5.16 9.74 -5.65
N TYR A 57 4.80 10.87 -5.04
CA TYR A 57 3.98 11.88 -5.67
C TYR A 57 4.79 13.18 -5.80
N THR A 58 4.72 13.82 -6.96
CA THR A 58 5.32 15.14 -7.20
C THR A 58 4.19 16.16 -7.24
N LEU A 59 4.28 17.21 -6.43
CA LEU A 59 3.30 18.31 -6.44
C LEU A 59 3.77 19.41 -7.40
N GLY A 60 2.92 19.79 -8.35
CA GLY A 60 3.08 21.03 -9.13
C GLY A 60 3.80 20.93 -10.48
N GLU A 61 4.01 19.74 -11.06
CA GLU A 61 4.38 19.64 -12.48
C GLU A 61 3.12 19.73 -13.35
N ASP A 62 3.14 20.60 -14.36
CA ASP A 62 2.07 20.71 -15.34
C ASP A 62 1.75 19.32 -15.90
N PHE A 63 0.49 18.92 -15.74
CA PHE A 63 -0.12 17.61 -15.99
C PHE A 63 -0.03 17.09 -17.45
N GLN A 64 0.92 17.57 -18.26
CA GLN A 64 0.81 17.50 -19.71
C GLN A 64 1.79 16.56 -20.42
N GLN A 65 2.84 16.02 -19.78
CA GLN A 65 3.87 15.30 -20.57
C GLN A 65 4.37 13.94 -20.07
N VAL A 66 3.88 13.35 -18.98
CA VAL A 66 4.39 12.02 -18.53
C VAL A 66 3.28 11.05 -18.12
N ILE A 67 2.12 11.11 -18.77
CA ILE A 67 1.06 10.12 -18.58
C ILE A 67 0.74 9.49 -19.95
N PRO A 68 1.05 8.20 -20.19
CA PRO A 68 0.47 7.51 -21.33
C PRO A 68 -1.06 7.59 -21.19
N SER A 69 -1.73 8.00 -22.26
CA SER A 69 -3.17 8.33 -22.32
C SER A 69 -4.13 7.23 -21.84
N SER A 70 -3.62 6.04 -21.50
CA SER A 70 -4.38 4.91 -20.96
C SER A 70 -4.47 4.88 -19.43
N GLN A 71 -3.71 5.69 -18.69
CA GLN A 71 -3.65 5.61 -17.23
C GLN A 71 -3.62 7.01 -16.61
N ALA A 72 -4.79 7.63 -16.47
CA ALA A 72 -4.91 8.82 -15.65
C ALA A 72 -4.28 8.58 -14.26
N PRO A 73 -3.53 9.55 -13.72
CA PRO A 73 -2.92 9.40 -12.41
C PRO A 73 -4.03 9.24 -11.37
N VAL A 74 -3.96 8.16 -10.59
CA VAL A 74 -4.88 7.94 -9.49
C VAL A 74 -4.50 8.91 -8.37
N THR A 75 -5.20 10.03 -8.28
CA THR A 75 -5.04 10.99 -7.18
C THR A 75 -5.88 10.58 -5.98
N LEU A 76 -5.57 11.11 -4.80
CA LEU A 76 -6.33 10.83 -3.58
C LEU A 76 -7.78 11.27 -3.71
N GLU A 77 -8.01 12.41 -4.36
CA GLU A 77 -9.34 12.95 -4.65
C GLU A 77 -10.10 12.02 -5.61
N ILE A 78 -9.42 11.47 -6.62
CA ILE A 78 -10.01 10.49 -7.55
C ILE A 78 -10.37 9.20 -6.81
N CYS A 79 -9.52 8.70 -5.91
CA CYS A 79 -9.86 7.55 -5.07
C CYS A 79 -11.10 7.79 -4.22
N GLN A 80 -11.19 8.95 -3.56
CA GLN A 80 -12.36 9.32 -2.75
C GLN A 80 -13.62 9.40 -3.59
N CYS A 81 -13.57 10.01 -4.78
CA CYS A 81 -14.70 10.05 -5.70
C CYS A 81 -15.12 8.64 -6.14
N TYR A 82 -14.18 7.73 -6.41
CA TYR A 82 -14.51 6.35 -6.75
C TYR A 82 -15.10 5.58 -5.56
N GLU A 83 -14.59 5.77 -4.34
CA GLU A 83 -15.16 5.15 -3.13
C GLU A 83 -16.60 5.61 -2.91
N GLU A 84 -16.87 6.90 -3.04
CA GLU A 84 -18.24 7.45 -2.94
C GLU A 84 -19.17 6.88 -4.02
N GLU A 85 -18.68 6.76 -5.26
CA GLU A 85 -19.48 6.24 -6.37
C GLU A 85 -19.76 4.74 -6.23
N ILE A 86 -18.76 3.96 -5.78
CA ILE A 86 -18.94 2.54 -5.46
C ILE A 86 -20.01 2.37 -4.38
N GLU A 87 -20.01 3.22 -3.36
CA GLU A 87 -20.98 3.13 -2.27
C GLU A 87 -22.40 3.45 -2.75
N LYS A 88 -22.57 4.49 -3.58
CA LYS A 88 -23.87 4.79 -4.22
C LYS A 88 -24.37 3.62 -5.06
N GLN A 89 -23.49 2.99 -5.83
CA GLN A 89 -23.84 1.85 -6.67
C GLN A 89 -24.26 0.64 -5.84
N LYS A 90 -23.58 0.34 -4.73
CA LYS A 90 -23.97 -0.74 -3.81
C LYS A 90 -25.39 -0.54 -3.28
N VAL A 91 -25.70 0.66 -2.78
CA VAL A 91 -27.03 0.99 -2.26
C VAL A 91 -28.10 0.79 -3.33
N LEU A 92 -27.85 1.25 -4.57
CA LEU A 92 -28.78 1.07 -5.68
C LEU A 92 -28.98 -0.41 -6.05
N LEU A 93 -27.92 -1.21 -5.99
CA LEU A 93 -27.95 -2.65 -6.28
C LEU A 93 -28.74 -3.40 -5.20
N GLU A 94 -28.52 -3.08 -3.93
CA GLU A 94 -29.27 -3.65 -2.80
C GLU A 94 -30.76 -3.32 -2.89
N MET A 95 -31.11 -2.06 -3.19
CA MET A 95 -32.50 -1.66 -3.40
C MET A 95 -33.15 -2.41 -4.57
N SER A 96 -32.40 -2.62 -5.65
CA SER A 96 -32.89 -3.34 -6.83
C SER A 96 -33.11 -4.82 -6.52
N LEU A 97 -32.19 -5.45 -5.78
CA LEU A 97 -32.31 -6.84 -5.33
C LEU A 97 -33.52 -7.04 -4.40
N ASP A 98 -33.77 -6.12 -3.46
CA ASP A 98 -34.95 -6.18 -2.59
C ASP A 98 -36.26 -6.10 -3.40
N ARG A 99 -36.32 -5.20 -4.38
CA ARG A 99 -37.48 -5.08 -5.27
C ARG A 99 -37.69 -6.33 -6.12
N LEU A 100 -36.62 -6.89 -6.68
CA LEU A 100 -36.70 -8.14 -7.46
C LEU A 100 -37.17 -9.30 -6.58
N SER A 101 -36.62 -9.45 -5.36
CA SER A 101 -37.03 -10.51 -4.44
C SER A 101 -38.52 -10.42 -4.06
N LYS A 102 -39.06 -9.20 -3.93
CA LYS A 102 -40.50 -8.99 -3.68
C LYS A 102 -41.35 -9.43 -4.86
N LEU A 103 -40.95 -9.05 -6.08
CA LEU A 103 -41.65 -9.44 -7.30
C LEU A 103 -41.55 -10.95 -7.57
N GLU A 104 -40.40 -11.57 -7.33
CA GLU A 104 -40.21 -13.01 -7.48
C GLU A 104 -41.15 -13.79 -6.55
N LYS A 105 -41.38 -13.31 -5.32
CA LYS A 105 -42.35 -13.92 -4.39
C LYS A 105 -43.81 -13.76 -4.83
N GLU A 106 -44.12 -12.74 -5.62
CA GLU A 106 -45.46 -12.53 -6.19
C GLU A 106 -45.68 -13.36 -7.46
N VAL A 107 -44.61 -13.68 -8.20
CA VAL A 107 -44.68 -14.36 -9.50
C VAL A 107 -44.42 -15.87 -9.39
N LEU A 108 -43.57 -16.34 -8.47
CA LEU A 108 -43.35 -17.77 -8.29
C LEU A 108 -44.47 -18.41 -7.45
N PRO A 109 -45.04 -19.54 -7.90
CA PRO A 109 -45.87 -20.36 -7.02
C PRO A 109 -45.03 -20.86 -5.82
N PRO A 110 -45.66 -21.14 -4.66
CA PRO A 110 -44.95 -21.74 -3.54
C PRO A 110 -44.25 -23.02 -4.01
N PRO A 111 -43.04 -23.33 -3.47
CA PRO A 111 -42.33 -24.54 -3.85
C PRO A 111 -43.28 -25.74 -3.70
N GLU A 112 -43.41 -26.55 -4.76
CA GLU A 112 -44.16 -27.79 -4.72
C GLU A 112 -43.65 -28.61 -3.54
N GLN A 113 -44.52 -28.83 -2.55
CA GLN A 113 -44.22 -29.74 -1.46
C GLN A 113 -44.33 -31.16 -2.04
N ASP A 114 -43.19 -31.70 -2.46
CA ASP A 114 -43.06 -33.13 -2.73
C ASP A 114 -43.34 -33.87 -1.41
N PHE A 115 -44.48 -34.57 -1.38
CA PHE A 115 -44.93 -35.47 -0.31
C PHE A 115 -44.15 -36.80 -0.33
#